data_AF-A0A193SYE5-F1
#
_entry.id   AF-A0A193SYE5-F1
#
_cell.length_a   1.000
_cell.length_b   1.000
_cell.length_c   1.000
_cell.angle_alpha   90.00
_cell.angle_beta   90.00
_cell.angle_gamma   90.00
#
_symmetry.space_group_name_H-M   'P 1'
#
loop_
_entity.id
_entity.type
_entity.pdbx_description
1 polymer ?
#
loop_
_entity_poly.entity_id
_entity_poly.type
_entity_poly.pdbx_seq_one_letter_code
_entity_poly.pdbx_strand_id
1 'polypeptide(L)' 'MRRKIPSTIALVSFEAAARHESFTKAAHELSLTQGAVCRQIGGLEEFLGVELFRR' A
#
# COMPACT_ATOMS: atom_id res chain seq x y z
N MET A 1 23.25 -8.17 10.44
CA MET A 1 22.20 -7.12 10.46
C MET A 1 21.02 -7.61 9.64
N ARG A 2 19.85 -7.88 10.25
CA ARG A 2 18.63 -8.22 9.48
C ARG A 2 18.22 -6.97 8.69
N ARG A 3 18.28 -7.03 7.36
CA ARG A 3 17.76 -5.98 6.48
C ARG A 3 16.26 -5.82 6.82
N LYS A 4 15.86 -4.63 7.26
CA LYS A 4 14.44 -4.29 7.41
C LYS A 4 13.91 -4.02 6.01
N ILE A 5 13.27 -5.02 5.42
CA ILE A 5 12.64 -4.92 4.10
C ILE A 5 11.12 -4.83 4.33
N PRO A 6 10.43 -3.86 3.70
CA PRO A 6 8.99 -3.75 3.80
C PRO A 6 8.28 -4.96 3.16
N SER A 7 7.01 -5.16 3.53
CA SER A 7 6.17 -6.20 2.94
C SER A 7 6.04 -6.00 1.42
N THR A 8 6.30 -7.05 0.63
CA THR A 8 6.10 -7.00 -0.82
C THR A 8 4.64 -6.71 -1.17
N ILE A 9 3.69 -7.21 -0.39
CA ILE A 9 2.25 -6.95 -0.59
C ILE A 9 1.96 -5.46 -0.39
N ALA A 10 2.63 -4.82 0.57
CA ALA A 10 2.47 -3.39 0.82
C ALA A 10 3.03 -2.53 -0.32
N LEU A 11 4.18 -2.92 -0.88
CA LEU A 11 4.74 -2.27 -2.07
C LEU A 11 3.81 -2.41 -3.29
N VAL A 12 3.24 -3.60 -3.52
CA VAL A 12 2.29 -3.84 -4.63
C VAL A 12 1.00 -3.06 -4.42
N SER A 13 0.49 -3.00 -3.18
CA SER A 13 -0.71 -2.23 -2.83
C SER A 13 -0.49 -0.74 -3.08
N PHE A 14 0.68 -0.22 -2.70
CA PHE A 14 1.07 1.17 -2.96
C PHE A 14 1.19 1.47 -4.46
N GLU A 15 1.92 0.64 -5.22
CA GLU A 15 2.07 0.81 -6.68
C GLU A 15 0.71 0.84 -7.38
N ALA A 16 -0.16 -0.13 -7.09
CA ALA A 16 -1.47 -0.21 -7.70
C ALA A 16 -2.35 1.01 -7.34
N ALA A 17 -2.33 1.44 -6.07
CA ALA A 17 -3.08 2.62 -5.63
C ALA A 17 -2.54 3.91 -6.26
N ALA A 18 -1.22 4.04 -6.44
CA ALA A 18 -0.60 5.17 -7.11
C ALA A 18 -0.90 5.19 -8.61
N ARG A 19 -0.82 4.05 -9.29
CA ARG A 19 -1.13 3.92 -10.72
C ARG A 19 -2.59 4.22 -11.04
N HIS A 20 -3.51 3.82 -10.17
CA HIS A 20 -4.95 4.04 -10.36
C HIS A 20 -5.47 5.36 -9.78
N GLU A 21 -4.67 6.05 -8.97
CA GLU A 21 -5.08 7.18 -8.13
C GLU A 21 -6.34 6.85 -7.30
N SER A 22 -6.52 5.58 -6.92
CA SER A 22 -7.73 5.10 -6.27
C SER A 22 -7.52 3.80 -5.51
N PHE A 23 -7.76 3.85 -4.20
CA PHE A 23 -7.73 2.67 -3.33
C PHE A 23 -8.77 1.61 -3.73
N THR A 24 -9.93 2.03 -4.25
CA THR A 24 -11.00 1.11 -4.69
C THR A 24 -10.61 0.36 -5.95
N LYS A 25 -10.03 1.05 -6.95
CA LYS A 25 -9.56 0.41 -8.19
C LYS A 25 -8.38 -0.52 -7.94
N ALA A 26 -7.43 -0.11 -7.09
CA ALA A 26 -6.32 -0.96 -6.68
C ALA A 26 -6.80 -2.23 -5.96
N ALA A 27 -7.80 -2.10 -5.07
CA ALA A 27 -8.40 -3.25 -4.40
C ALA A 27 -9.05 -4.22 -5.39
N HIS A 28 -9.76 -3.70 -6.40
CA HIS A 28 -10.34 -4.53 -7.44
C HIS A 28 -9.27 -5.27 -8.26
N GLU A 29 -8.19 -4.59 -8.67
CA GLU A 29 -7.09 -5.24 -9.40
C GLU A 29 -6.43 -6.35 -8.59
N LEU A 30 -6.15 -6.09 -7.31
CA LEU A 30 -5.46 -7.02 -6.43
C LEU A 30 -6.37 -8.12 -5.85
N SER A 31 -7.66 -8.14 -6.22
CA SER A 31 -8.67 -9.03 -5.63
C SER A 31 -8.72 -8.94 -4.09
N LEU A 32 -8.60 -7.72 -3.58
CA LEU A 32 -8.63 -7.38 -2.16
C LEU A 32 -9.83 -6.47 -1.84
N THR A 33 -10.11 -6.30 -0.56
CA THR A 33 -11.03 -5.24 -0.11
C THR A 33 -10.29 -3.90 -0.04
N GLN A 34 -11.02 -2.79 -0.23
CA GLN A 34 -10.44 -1.44 -0.10
C GLN A 34 -9.81 -1.23 1.30
N GLY A 35 -10.41 -1.76 2.35
CA GLY A 35 -9.83 -1.76 3.70
C GLY A 35 -8.51 -2.53 3.82
N ALA A 36 -8.37 -3.66 3.11
CA ALA A 36 -7.11 -4.41 3.09
C ALA A 36 -5.99 -3.61 2.41
N VAL A 37 -6.27 -2.96 1.28
CA VAL A 37 -5.31 -2.08 0.59
C VAL A 37 -4.91 -0.90 1.49
N CYS A 38 -5.88 -0.24 2.13
CA CYS A 38 -5.59 0.84 3.09
C CYS A 38 -4.69 0.38 4.24
N ARG A 39 -4.93 -0.81 4.79
CA ARG A 39 -4.10 -1.35 5.89
C ARG A 39 -2.68 -1.65 5.43
N GLN A 40 -2.51 -2.20 4.23
CA GLN A 40 -1.18 -2.47 3.66
C GLN A 40 -0.38 -1.17 3.44
N ILE A 41 -1.04 -0.15 2.89
CA ILE A 41 -0.41 1.15 2.66
C ILE A 41 -0.10 1.86 3.98
N GLY A 42 -1.03 1.87 4.94
CA GLY A 42 -0.80 2.47 6.26
C GLY A 42 0.35 1.80 7.02
N GLY A 43 0.47 0.48 6.94
CA GLY A 43 1.62 -0.24 7.49
C GLY A 43 2.93 0.08 6.77
N LEU A 44 2.89 0.41 5.48
CA LEU A 44 4.07 0.86 4.73
C LEU A 44 4.48 2.28 5.14
N GLU A 45 3.51 3.19 5.28
CA GLU A 45 3.72 4.56 5.75
C GLU A 45 4.34 4.55 7.16
N GLU A 46 3.84 3.71 8.07
CA GLU A 46 4.40 3.52 9.41
C GLU A 46 5.84 2.96 9.35
N PHE A 47 6.09 1.97 8.49
CA PHE A 47 7.41 1.39 8.32
C PHE A 47 8.43 2.41 7.78
N LEU A 48 8.01 3.28 6.86
CA LEU A 48 8.86 4.30 6.24
C LEU A 48 8.94 5.60 7.05
N GLY A 49 7.97 5.85 7.95
CA GLY A 49 7.85 7.09 8.71
C GLY A 49 7.41 8.28 7.88
N VAL A 50 6.68 8.06 6.78
CA VAL A 50 6.26 9.10 5.83
C VAL A 50 4.92 8.76 5.20
N GLU A 51 4.09 9.78 4.97
CA GLU A 51 2.86 9.64 4.19
C GLU A 51 3.18 9.47 2.69
N LEU A 52 2.57 8.48 2.07
CA LEU A 52 2.80 8.13 0.67
C LEU A 52 1.77 8.75 -0.28
N PHE A 53 0.61 9.14 0.25
CA PHE A 53 -0.45 9.79 -0.52
C PHE A 53 -0.87 11.12 0.11
N ARG A 54 -1.10 12.11 -0.75
CA ARG A 54 -1.89 13.30 -0.38
C ARG A 54 -3.34 12.99 -0.74
N ARG A 55 -4.20 12.94 0.27
CA ARG A 55 -5.59 12.46 0.19
C ARG A 55 -6.53 13.49 0.77
#